data_AF-A0A7V9F8A4-F1
#
_entry.id   AF-A0A7V9F8A4-F1
#
_cell.length_a   1.000
_cell.length_b   1.000
_cell.length_c   1.000
_cell.angle_alpha   90.00
_cell.angle_beta   90.00
_cell.angle_gamma   90.00
#
_symmetry.space_group_name_H-M   'P 1'
#
loop_
_entity.id
_entity.type
_entity.pdbx_description
1 polymer ?
#
loop_
_entity_poly.entity_id
_entity_poly.type
_entity_poly.pdbx_seq_one_letter_code
_entity_poly.pdbx_strand_id
1 'polypeptide(L)' 'RGLRCHVNVIPYNPTPAAPYARPTAEKINRFTSIIEAAGIPATVRYSRGVDIGAACGQLRAEHEAG' A
#
# COMPACT_ATOMS: atom_id res chain seq x y z
N ARG A 1 -26.19 7.06 8.90
CA ARG A 1 -25.25 6.44 9.86
C ARG A 1 -24.12 5.82 9.06
N GLY A 2 -22.87 6.18 9.35
CA GLY A 2 -21.69 5.71 8.61
C GLY A 2 -21.33 4.26 8.90
N LEU A 3 -20.47 3.68 8.04
CA LEU A 3 -19.93 2.33 8.20
C LEU A 3 -18.90 2.34 9.34
N ARG A 4 -19.02 1.41 10.30
CA ARG A 4 -17.94 1.13 11.27
C ARG A 4 -16.86 0.32 10.55
N CYS A 5 -15.82 0.99 10.08
CA CYS A 5 -14.70 0.36 9.40
C CYS A 5 -13.36 0.87 9.92
N HIS A 6 -12.31 0.14 9.54
CA HIS A 6 -10.92 0.51 9.70
C HIS A 6 -10.26 0.49 8.33
N VAL A 7 -9.51 1.53 7.99
CA VAL A 7 -8.85 1.63 6.68
C VAL A 7 -7.38 1.23 6.79
N ASN A 8 -6.98 0.20 6.05
CA ASN A 8 -5.58 -0.17 5.91
C ASN A 8 -5.02 0.43 4.61
N VAL A 9 -4.18 1.46 4.74
CA VAL A 9 -3.50 2.08 3.61
C VAL A 9 -2.28 1.23 3.25
N ILE A 10 -2.27 0.67 2.04
CA ILE A 10 -1.14 -0.14 1.54
C ILE A 10 -0.45 0.68 0.45
N PRO A 11 0.77 1.18 0.70
CA PRO A 11 1.54 1.83 -0.35
C PRO A 11 1.78 0.86 -1.50
N TYR A 12 1.63 1.34 -2.73
CA TYR A 12 1.84 0.52 -3.91
C TYR A 12 3.26 -0.09 -3.91
N ASN A 13 3.34 -1.39 -4.20
CA ASN A 13 4.59 -2.11 -4.43
C ASN A 13 4.79 -2.22 -5.94
N PRO A 14 5.82 -1.58 -6.51
CA PRO A 14 6.07 -1.62 -7.95
C PRO A 14 6.20 -3.05 -8.48
N THR A 15 5.52 -3.32 -9.60
CA THR A 15 5.65 -4.57 -10.36
C THR A 15 6.05 -4.25 -11.80
N PRO A 16 6.89 -5.05 -12.47
CA PRO A 16 7.32 -4.78 -13.85
C PRO A 16 6.17 -4.60 -14.86
N ALA A 17 5.02 -5.23 -14.60
CA ALA A 17 3.87 -5.23 -15.50
C ALA A 17 3.00 -3.96 -15.44
N ALA A 18 3.20 -3.07 -14.46
CA ALA A 18 2.28 -1.96 -14.21
C ALA A 18 2.99 -0.61 -14.23
N PRO A 19 2.43 0.42 -14.91
CA PRO A 19 3.05 1.74 -15.06
C PRO A 19 2.85 2.65 -13.82
N TYR A 20 2.70 2.07 -12.63
CA TYR A 20 2.46 2.82 -11.41
C TYR A 20 3.73 2.92 -10.56
N ALA A 21 3.85 4.01 -9.82
CA ALA A 21 4.96 4.24 -8.91
C ALA A 21 4.47 4.23 -7.46
N ARG A 22 5.35 3.82 -6.55
CA ARG A 22 5.08 3.93 -5.11
C ARG A 22 4.90 5.41 -4.75
N PRO A 23 3.81 5.79 -4.04
CA PRO A 23 3.64 7.16 -3.57
C PRO A 23 4.72 7.52 -2.53
N THR A 24 5.07 8.80 -2.45
CA THR A 24 5.99 9.30 -1.42
C THR A 24 5.38 9.16 -0.02
N ALA A 25 6.23 9.09 1.00
CA ALA A 25 5.78 9.05 2.40
C ALA A 25 4.84 10.24 2.74
N GLU A 26 5.15 11.43 2.22
CA GLU A 26 4.31 12.63 2.40
C GLU A 26 2.90 12.44 1.83
N LYS A 27 2.77 11.90 0.61
CA LYS A 27 1.46 11.63 -0.02
C LYS A 27 0.67 10.60 0.77
N ILE A 28 1.34 9.55 1.26
CA ILE A 28 0.72 8.49 2.07
C ILE A 28 0.21 9.08 3.40
N ASN A 29 1.05 9.87 4.09
CA ASN A 29 0.69 10.50 5.35
C ASN A 29 -0.47 11.47 5.17
N ARG A 30 -0.42 12.33 4.15
CA ARG A 30 -1.51 13.26 3.84
C ARG A 30 -2.83 12.54 3.60
N PHE A 31 -2.81 11.45 2.83
CA PHE A 31 -4.02 10.65 2.59
C PHE A 31 -4.56 10.01 3.87
N THR A 32 -3.67 9.46 4.71
CA THR A 32 -4.05 8.83 5.99
C THR A 32 -4.67 9.86 6.94
N SER A 33 -4.07 11.05 7.05
CA SER A 33 -4.62 12.14 7.88
C SER A 33 -6.00 12.61 7.44
N ILE A 34 -6.30 12.58 6.13
CA ILE A 34 -7.64 12.92 5.62
C ILE A 34 -8.68 11.89 6.12
N ILE A 35 -8.33 10.60 6.13
CA ILE A 35 -9.23 9.54 6.61
C ILE A 35 -9.46 9.67 8.12
N GLU A 36 -8.39 9.91 8.88
CA GLU A 36 -8.46 10.09 10.33
C GLU A 36 -9.26 11.34 10.71
N ALA A 37 -9.09 12.45 9.97
CA ALA A 37 -9.88 13.68 10.16
C ALA A 37 -11.38 13.48 9.90
N ALA A 38 -11.76 12.49 9.09
CA ALA A 38 -13.14 12.09 8.89
C ALA A 38 -13.69 11.17 10.03
N GLY A 39 -12.89 10.94 11.09
CA GLY A 39 -13.25 10.09 12.23
C GLY A 39 -13.16 8.59 11.95
N ILE A 40 -12.44 8.20 10.88
CA ILE A 40 -12.25 6.80 10.51
C ILE A 40 -10.84 6.36 10.91
N PRO A 41 -10.69 5.34 11.77
CA PRO A 41 -9.38 4.79 12.10
C PRO A 41 -8.63 4.29 10.84
N ALA A 42 -7.37 4.69 10.69
CA ALA A 42 -6.54 4.29 9.58
C ALA A 42 -5.17 3.75 10.04
N THR A 43 -4.54 2.91 9.23
CA THR A 43 -3.17 2.42 9.48
C THR A 43 -2.44 2.23 8.17
N VAL A 44 -1.20 2.69 8.09
CA VAL A 44 -0.33 2.44 6.94
C VAL A 44 0.41 1.12 7.13
N ARG A 45 0.22 0.18 6.20
CA ARG A 45 0.92 -1.10 6.16
C ARG A 45 2.07 -1.03 5.16
N TYR A 46 3.25 -0.71 5.65
CA TYR A 46 4.47 -0.84 4.87
C TYR A 46 4.82 -2.33 4.72
N SER A 47 4.91 -2.82 3.47
CA SER A 47 5.43 -4.15 3.21
C SER A 47 6.88 -4.23 3.68
N ARG A 48 7.19 -5.15 4.60
CA ARG A 48 8.57 -5.50 4.94
C ARG A 48 9.17 -6.25 3.75
N GLY A 49 10.34 -5.84 3.26
CA GLY A 49 11.06 -6.54 2.20
C GLY A 49 10.88 -6.02 0.77
N VAL A 50 10.39 -4.79 0.57
CA VAL A 50 10.46 -4.12 -0.75
C VAL A 50 11.91 -4.04 -1.24
N ASP A 51 12.84 -3.89 -0.29
CA ASP A 51 14.28 -3.79 -0.50
C ASP A 51 14.92 -5.12 -0.98
N ILE A 52 14.22 -6.26 -0.80
CA ILE A 52 14.71 -7.62 -1.13
C ILE A 52 13.79 -8.39 -2.09
N GLY A 53 12.81 -7.73 -2.72
CA GLY A 53 11.91 -8.40 -3.66
C GLY A 53 10.86 -9.33 -3.01
N ALA A 54 10.69 -9.28 -1.69
CA ALA A 54 9.82 -10.19 -0.93
C ALA A 54 8.47 -9.57 -0.52
N ALA A 55 8.09 -8.43 -1.11
CA ALA A 55 6.83 -7.79 -0.79
C ALA A 55 5.65 -8.56 -1.41
N CYS A 56 4.50 -8.60 -0.72
CA CYS A 56 3.26 -9.19 -1.26
C CYS A 56 2.94 -8.61 -2.65
N GLY A 57 2.90 -9.48 -3.66
CA GLY A 57 2.72 -9.14 -5.08
C GLY A 57 3.93 -9.51 -5.96
N GLN A 58 5.15 -9.60 -5.40
CA GLN A 58 6.37 -9.96 -6.15
C GLN A 58 6.52 -11.47 -6.36
N LEU A 59 6.02 -12.30 -5.44
CA LEU A 59 6.05 -13.77 -5.55
C LEU A 59 5.31 -14.34 -6.78
N ARG A 60 4.46 -13.55 -7.45
CA ARG A 60 3.73 -14.00 -8.66
C ARG A 60 4.55 -13.82 -9.93
N ALA A 61 5.54 -12.92 -9.93
CA ALA A 61 6.36 -12.66 -11.11
C ALA A 61 7.42 -13.76 -11.37
N GLU A 62 7.82 -14.51 -10.33
CA GLU A 62 8.80 -15.60 -10.48
C GLU A 62 8.20 -16.88 -11.09
N HIS A 63 6.87 -17.02 -11.11
CA HIS A 63 6.19 -18.24 -11.56
C HIS A 63 5.68 -18.19 -13.02
N GLU A 64 5.79 -17.05 -13.71
CA GLU A 64 5.41 -16.89 -15.13
C GLU A 64 6.63 -16.88 -16.07
N ALA A 65 7.85 -16.95 -15.53
CA ALA A 65 9.11 -17.06 -16.28
C ALA A 65 9.69 -18.50 -16.31
N GLY A 66 8.88 -19.49 -15.96
CA GLY A 66 9.20 -20.93 -16.04
C GLY A 66 8.59 -21.58 -17.29
#